data_AF-A0A8J7XM89-F1
#
_entry.id   AF-A0A8J7XM89-F1
#
_cell.length_a   1.000
_cell.length_b   1.000
_cell.length_c   1.000
_cell.angle_alpha   90.00
_cell.angle_beta   90.00
_cell.angle_gamma   90.00
#
_symmetry.space_group_name_H-M   'P 1'
#
loop_
_entity.id
_entity.type
_entity.pdbx_description
1 polymer ?
#
loop_
_entity_poly.entity_id
_entity_poly.type
_entity_poly.pdbx_seq_one_letter_code
_entity_poly.pdbx_strand_id
1 'polypeptide(L)'
;MKYTHMKYIGFSTLVLLLILSNANNECSQQGTRVLFDEFHANWNPSTQIYQIIYDLESKGYIVEFSDDRIDSSLLSQYDIFVLMDPSEDFLGYERESIKDFVENGGGLIILGECDAVTSIEGILTPINNISEMFGIEFNNDRVIDLEKQISGTETTHWGPEGFVIISNFIRHPITQGINDLGYCWGCSLELQPPATGLAFGNPTSISGKGIWLQDLTKKEKEGEDIVVLAAAEYGMGKVLAIGDTDFLIAGHDRFGDHDGFLSFRHNRQLALNMFNWVGEESKAPADYDGDGVPDGSDHCVNPGCKSVDSGGCPKDSDNDGLHDCEDRCPTVWGTPANYGCSSGDTDNDGIPDDQDSCNNPDCSEVDSQGCPQDTDGDEINDCEDECPSEFGEQNNDGCPAQTGEKDSDNDGVADDQDGCFNPECPRVDSEGCPRDSDNDGVNDCEDQCLNQPGVYANNGCPEQQTGPAFCLGSVLLSIMVISGAIITIMKLK
;
A
#
# COMPACT_ATOMS: atom_id res chain seq x y z
N MET A 1 35.18 -15.52 -52.27
CA MET A 1 33.80 -15.09 -52.55
C MET A 1 32.85 -16.06 -51.89
N LYS A 2 31.96 -15.50 -51.05
CA LYS A 2 30.71 -16.07 -50.51
C LYS A 2 30.82 -17.21 -49.49
N TYR A 3 29.96 -17.11 -48.47
CA TYR A 3 29.71 -18.01 -47.33
C TYR A 3 30.58 -17.84 -46.08
N THR A 4 30.40 -16.73 -45.36
CA THR A 4 30.57 -16.72 -43.88
C THR A 4 29.84 -15.59 -43.15
N HIS A 5 29.35 -14.55 -43.83
CA HIS A 5 28.66 -13.42 -43.17
C HIS A 5 27.15 -13.59 -42.93
N MET A 6 26.53 -14.69 -43.35
CA MET A 6 25.07 -14.86 -43.35
C MET A 6 24.52 -15.77 -42.24
N LYS A 7 25.32 -16.08 -41.21
CA LYS A 7 24.88 -16.88 -40.05
C LYS A 7 24.79 -16.10 -38.73
N TYR A 8 25.44 -14.93 -38.62
CA TYR A 8 25.45 -14.16 -37.36
C TYR A 8 24.29 -13.17 -37.23
N ILE A 9 23.73 -12.70 -38.34
CA ILE A 9 22.60 -11.74 -38.31
C ILE A 9 21.29 -12.44 -37.98
N GLY A 10 21.09 -13.68 -38.48
CA GLY A 10 19.87 -14.45 -38.22
C GLY A 10 19.74 -14.99 -36.79
N PHE A 11 20.85 -15.17 -36.06
CA PHE A 11 20.81 -15.61 -34.66
C PHE A 11 20.53 -14.44 -33.71
N SER A 12 21.03 -13.24 -34.04
CA SER A 12 20.83 -12.03 -33.24
C SER A 12 19.42 -11.45 -33.36
N THR A 13 18.78 -11.55 -34.53
CA THR A 13 17.40 -11.06 -34.71
C THR A 13 16.36 -12.05 -34.18
N LEU A 14 16.64 -13.35 -34.19
CA LEU A 14 15.74 -14.38 -33.65
C LEU A 14 15.68 -14.34 -32.12
N VAL A 15 16.81 -14.07 -31.46
CA VAL A 15 16.87 -13.89 -29.99
C VAL A 15 16.13 -12.61 -29.56
N LEU A 16 16.21 -11.54 -30.34
CA LEU A 16 15.49 -10.28 -30.04
C LEU A 16 13.96 -10.42 -30.24
N LEU A 17 13.52 -11.23 -31.21
CA LEU A 17 12.10 -11.53 -31.44
C LEU A 17 11.52 -12.51 -30.41
N LEU A 18 12.31 -13.45 -29.89
CA LEU A 18 11.92 -14.36 -28.79
C LEU A 18 11.82 -13.66 -27.44
N ILE A 19 12.60 -12.59 -27.21
CA ILE A 19 12.52 -11.77 -25.99
C ILE A 19 11.28 -10.86 -26.03
N LEU A 20 10.88 -10.36 -27.22
CA LEU A 20 9.70 -9.51 -27.38
C LEU A 20 8.38 -10.30 -27.47
N SER A 21 8.40 -11.60 -27.76
CA SER A 21 7.18 -12.43 -27.81
C SER A 21 6.75 -13.01 -26.46
N ASN A 22 7.62 -13.00 -25.45
CA ASN A 22 7.34 -13.48 -24.10
C ASN A 22 7.06 -12.35 -23.08
N ALA A 23 6.94 -11.11 -23.55
CA ALA A 23 6.66 -9.95 -22.70
C ALA A 23 5.17 -9.75 -22.38
N ASN A 24 4.28 -10.64 -22.85
CA ASN A 24 2.84 -10.48 -22.74
C ASN A 24 2.16 -11.57 -21.90
N ASN A 25 2.85 -12.15 -20.93
CA ASN A 25 2.18 -12.94 -19.89
C ASN A 25 2.29 -12.19 -18.57
N GLU A 26 1.11 -11.73 -18.14
CA GLU A 26 0.80 -11.12 -16.87
C GLU A 26 1.45 -11.92 -15.72
N CYS A 27 2.56 -11.41 -15.19
CA CYS A 27 2.82 -11.58 -13.78
C CYS A 27 1.74 -10.77 -13.07
N SER A 28 0.72 -11.42 -12.50
CA SER A 28 0.02 -10.79 -11.40
C SER A 28 1.07 -10.43 -10.35
N GLN A 29 1.29 -9.14 -10.10
CA GLN A 29 2.25 -8.66 -9.13
C GLN A 29 1.82 -9.09 -7.73
N GLN A 30 2.30 -10.25 -7.27
CA GLN A 30 1.87 -10.86 -6.03
C GLN A 30 2.86 -10.56 -4.90
N GLY A 31 3.11 -9.26 -4.67
CA GLY A 31 4.08 -8.78 -3.69
C GLY A 31 3.73 -7.40 -3.17
N THR A 32 4.04 -7.12 -1.90
CA THR A 32 3.81 -5.82 -1.27
C THR A 32 4.63 -4.75 -2.00
N ARG A 33 3.97 -3.75 -2.56
CA ARG A 33 4.58 -2.71 -3.38
C ARG A 33 5.01 -1.53 -2.51
N VAL A 34 6.28 -1.15 -2.64
CA VAL A 34 6.93 -0.09 -1.87
C VAL A 34 7.37 0.99 -2.83
N LEU A 35 6.92 2.22 -2.60
CA LEU A 35 7.36 3.40 -3.32
C LEU A 35 8.28 4.24 -2.45
N PHE A 36 9.51 4.47 -2.92
CA PHE A 36 10.40 5.49 -2.38
C PHE A 36 10.25 6.79 -3.15
N ASP A 37 10.11 7.90 -2.42
CA ASP A 37 10.14 9.24 -3.00
C ASP A 37 11.59 9.67 -3.26
N GLU A 38 11.95 9.88 -4.53
CA GLU A 38 13.22 10.53 -4.92
C GLU A 38 13.04 12.00 -5.27
N PHE A 39 11.83 12.43 -5.64
CA PHE A 39 11.56 13.82 -6.00
C PHE A 39 11.83 14.80 -4.85
N HIS A 40 11.40 14.49 -3.63
CA HIS A 40 11.60 15.38 -2.48
C HIS A 40 12.87 15.08 -1.68
N ALA A 41 13.52 13.93 -1.91
CA ALA A 41 14.71 13.54 -1.17
C ALA A 41 15.89 14.49 -1.43
N ASN A 42 16.65 14.83 -0.38
CA ASN A 42 17.85 15.67 -0.45
C ASN A 42 19.04 14.99 -1.18
N TRP A 43 18.90 13.72 -1.51
CA TRP A 43 19.88 12.88 -2.18
C TRP A 43 19.14 11.85 -3.03
N ASN A 44 19.85 10.92 -3.68
CA ASN A 44 19.23 9.88 -4.50
C ASN A 44 19.21 8.53 -3.73
N PRO A 45 18.09 8.16 -3.07
CA PRO A 45 17.88 6.89 -2.38
C PRO A 45 18.37 5.66 -3.13
N SER A 46 17.96 5.49 -4.39
CA SER A 46 18.20 4.26 -5.17
C SER A 46 19.68 3.92 -5.35
N THR A 47 20.57 4.90 -5.25
CA THR A 47 22.03 4.67 -5.34
C THR A 47 22.67 4.11 -4.08
N GLN A 48 22.06 4.26 -2.90
CA GLN A 48 22.73 3.92 -1.62
C GLN A 48 21.98 2.90 -0.76
N ILE A 49 20.72 2.58 -1.03
CA ILE A 49 19.93 1.64 -0.19
C ILE A 49 19.85 0.21 -0.76
N TYR A 50 20.74 -0.15 -1.70
CA TYR A 50 20.70 -1.41 -2.44
C TYR A 50 20.68 -2.68 -1.56
N GLN A 51 21.24 -2.66 -0.35
CA GLN A 51 21.21 -3.81 0.55
C GLN A 51 19.80 -4.07 1.11
N ILE A 52 19.08 -3.02 1.53
CA ILE A 52 17.70 -3.20 2.05
C ILE A 52 16.74 -3.53 0.90
N ILE A 53 16.93 -2.98 -0.30
CA ILE A 53 16.16 -3.38 -1.50
C ILE A 53 16.29 -4.89 -1.71
N TYR A 54 17.52 -5.41 -1.73
CA TYR A 54 17.75 -6.84 -1.89
C TYR A 54 17.08 -7.67 -0.80
N ASP A 55 17.17 -7.25 0.46
CA ASP A 55 16.53 -7.95 1.58
C ASP A 55 14.99 -7.94 1.45
N LEU A 56 14.39 -6.84 1.00
CA LEU A 56 12.95 -6.70 0.76
C LEU A 56 12.49 -7.54 -0.45
N GLU A 57 13.16 -7.44 -1.59
CA GLU A 57 12.85 -8.24 -2.78
C GLU A 57 12.96 -9.74 -2.49
N SER A 58 13.94 -10.16 -1.67
CA SER A 58 14.08 -11.54 -1.23
C SER A 58 12.90 -12.05 -0.38
N LYS A 59 12.09 -11.12 0.15
CA LYS A 59 10.89 -11.37 0.94
C LYS A 59 9.60 -11.17 0.16
N GLY A 60 9.68 -10.91 -1.14
CA GLY A 60 8.51 -10.75 -2.02
C GLY A 60 7.98 -9.32 -2.09
N TYR A 61 8.71 -8.33 -1.60
CA TYR A 61 8.37 -6.93 -1.84
C TYR A 61 8.76 -6.51 -3.26
N ILE A 62 8.03 -5.55 -3.81
CA ILE A 62 8.33 -4.92 -5.09
C ILE A 62 8.70 -3.46 -4.79
N VAL A 63 9.97 -3.11 -4.98
CA VAL A 63 10.48 -1.79 -4.61
C VAL A 63 10.65 -0.92 -5.86
N GLU A 64 10.00 0.24 -5.85
CA GLU A 64 10.02 1.22 -6.93
C GLU A 64 10.38 2.61 -6.37
N PHE A 65 10.78 3.50 -7.28
CA PHE A 65 11.23 4.86 -6.97
C PHE A 65 10.48 5.84 -7.87
N SER A 66 10.06 6.98 -7.31
CA SER A 66 9.45 8.08 -8.07
C SER A 66 10.34 9.32 -8.05
N ASP A 67 10.77 9.73 -9.25
CA ASP A 67 11.32 11.06 -9.53
C ASP A 67 10.22 12.08 -9.89
N ASP A 68 8.95 11.68 -9.85
CA ASP A 68 7.79 12.53 -10.10
C ASP A 68 7.13 12.96 -8.77
N ARG A 69 6.42 14.09 -8.80
CA ARG A 69 5.57 14.53 -7.70
C ARG A 69 4.48 13.49 -7.40
N ILE A 70 4.08 13.44 -6.13
CA ILE A 70 3.19 12.38 -5.63
C ILE A 70 1.72 12.80 -5.77
N ASP A 71 0.86 11.88 -6.18
CA ASP A 71 -0.59 12.08 -6.17
C ASP A 71 -1.34 10.79 -5.80
N SER A 72 -2.65 10.89 -5.61
CA SER A 72 -3.49 9.75 -5.24
C SER A 72 -3.53 8.64 -6.31
N SER A 73 -3.38 8.99 -7.60
CA SER A 73 -3.33 8.01 -8.68
C SER A 73 -2.04 7.19 -8.63
N LEU A 74 -0.93 7.80 -8.22
CA LEU A 74 0.33 7.11 -8.00
C LEU A 74 0.26 6.26 -6.74
N LEU A 75 -0.10 6.85 -5.59
CA LEU A 75 -0.08 6.18 -4.29
C LEU A 75 -1.06 4.99 -4.21
N SER A 76 -2.21 5.05 -4.89
CA SER A 76 -3.18 3.94 -4.93
C SER A 76 -2.65 2.64 -5.54
N GLN A 77 -1.47 2.68 -6.17
CA GLN A 77 -0.82 1.51 -6.74
C GLN A 77 0.13 0.81 -5.77
N TYR A 78 0.38 1.37 -4.60
CA TYR A 78 1.38 0.90 -3.64
C TYR A 78 0.76 0.60 -2.27
N ASP A 79 1.44 -0.22 -1.49
CA ASP A 79 1.04 -0.56 -0.12
C ASP A 79 1.84 0.24 0.91
N ILE A 80 3.10 0.57 0.58
CA ILE A 80 4.01 1.31 1.45
C ILE A 80 4.60 2.50 0.69
N PHE A 81 4.59 3.67 1.34
CA PHE A 81 5.27 4.87 0.87
C PHE A 81 6.42 5.24 1.83
N VAL A 82 7.59 5.57 1.29
CA VAL A 82 8.80 5.87 2.06
C VAL A 82 9.33 7.26 1.71
N LEU A 83 9.44 8.11 2.74
CA LEU A 83 10.06 9.42 2.68
C LEU A 83 11.44 9.35 3.35
N MET A 84 12.49 9.68 2.59
CA MET A 84 13.86 9.69 3.08
C MET A 84 14.43 11.10 3.00
N ASP A 85 14.62 11.74 4.17
CA ASP A 85 15.23 13.06 4.29
C ASP A 85 14.65 14.10 3.28
N PRO A 86 13.32 14.33 3.27
CA PRO A 86 12.71 15.22 2.29
C PRO A 86 13.16 16.67 2.53
N SER A 87 13.69 17.31 1.49
CA SER A 87 14.16 18.70 1.50
C SER A 87 13.37 19.64 0.60
N GLU A 88 12.54 19.12 -0.30
CA GLU A 88 11.67 19.91 -1.16
C GLU A 88 10.26 20.03 -0.57
N ASP A 89 9.62 21.19 -0.74
CA ASP A 89 8.28 21.42 -0.23
C ASP A 89 7.21 20.57 -0.94
N PHE A 90 6.34 19.97 -0.14
CA PHE A 90 5.12 19.30 -0.59
C PHE A 90 4.00 20.31 -0.88
N LEU A 91 3.35 20.18 -2.02
CA LEU A 91 2.16 20.96 -2.36
C LEU A 91 0.93 20.50 -1.56
N GLY A 92 -0.12 21.32 -1.54
CA GLY A 92 -1.34 21.03 -0.78
C GLY A 92 -1.95 19.66 -1.11
N TYR A 93 -2.06 19.34 -2.41
CA TYR A 93 -2.63 18.07 -2.86
C TYR A 93 -1.75 16.86 -2.57
N GLU A 94 -0.42 17.02 -2.48
CA GLU A 94 0.51 15.93 -2.16
C GLU A 94 0.32 15.52 -0.69
N ARG A 95 0.23 16.52 0.20
CA ARG A 95 -0.05 16.29 1.62
C ARG A 95 -1.40 15.61 1.83
N GLU A 96 -2.43 16.04 1.11
CA GLU A 96 -3.76 15.42 1.15
C GLU A 96 -3.70 13.99 0.61
N SER A 97 -3.03 13.74 -0.52
CA SER A 97 -2.86 12.40 -1.08
C SER A 97 -2.12 11.44 -0.13
N ILE A 98 -1.08 11.92 0.56
CA ILE A 98 -0.33 11.12 1.54
C ILE A 98 -1.19 10.83 2.78
N LYS A 99 -1.96 11.83 3.25
CA LYS A 99 -2.90 11.65 4.37
C LYS A 99 -3.96 10.62 4.03
N ASP A 100 -4.61 10.75 2.88
CA ASP A 100 -5.64 9.83 2.38
C ASP A 100 -5.08 8.43 2.18
N PHE A 101 -3.85 8.31 1.65
CA PHE A 101 -3.17 7.02 1.48
C PHE A 101 -3.04 6.29 2.82
N VAL A 102 -2.57 6.97 3.87
CA VAL A 102 -2.48 6.39 5.22
C VAL A 102 -3.87 6.12 5.79
N GLU A 103 -4.82 7.05 5.69
CA GLU A 103 -6.19 6.84 6.19
C GLU A 103 -6.84 5.59 5.59
N ASN A 104 -6.54 5.28 4.32
CA ASN A 104 -7.05 4.14 3.58
C ASN A 104 -6.22 2.84 3.71
N GLY A 105 -5.28 2.78 4.66
CA GLY A 105 -4.57 1.53 4.99
C GLY A 105 -3.13 1.47 4.49
N GLY A 106 -2.65 2.50 3.82
CA GLY A 106 -1.26 2.60 3.39
C GLY A 106 -0.28 2.70 4.56
N GLY A 107 0.88 2.07 4.39
CA GLY A 107 1.99 2.17 5.32
C GLY A 107 2.92 3.33 4.97
N LEU A 108 3.22 4.22 5.92
CA LEU A 108 4.15 5.34 5.73
C LEU A 108 5.40 5.16 6.60
N ILE A 109 6.58 5.23 5.99
CA ILE A 109 7.88 5.29 6.68
C ILE A 109 8.51 6.65 6.42
N ILE A 110 8.89 7.35 7.48
CA ILE A 110 9.55 8.65 7.43
C ILE A 110 10.92 8.53 8.11
N LEU A 111 11.98 8.81 7.36
CA LEU A 111 13.35 8.81 7.85
C LEU A 111 13.86 10.25 7.83
N GLY A 112 14.27 10.74 9.01
CA GLY A 112 14.86 12.06 9.16
C GLY A 112 16.36 11.97 9.45
N GLU A 113 17.01 13.11 9.52
CA GLU A 113 18.43 13.23 9.85
C GLU A 113 18.63 14.49 10.69
N CYS A 114 19.65 14.53 11.57
CA CYS A 114 20.04 15.84 12.10
C CYS A 114 20.85 16.59 11.04
N ASP A 115 20.39 17.78 10.69
CA ASP A 115 21.21 18.66 9.88
C ASP A 115 21.26 20.07 10.47
N ALA A 116 22.36 20.33 11.20
CA ALA A 116 22.68 21.63 11.79
C ALA A 116 24.07 22.13 11.38
N VAL A 117 24.75 21.48 10.43
CA VAL A 117 26.15 21.77 10.14
C VAL A 117 26.41 21.80 8.63
N THR A 118 25.83 22.81 7.97
CA THR A 118 26.37 23.59 6.83
C THR A 118 25.47 23.82 5.60
N SER A 119 24.24 23.33 5.52
CA SER A 119 23.35 23.72 4.41
C SER A 119 21.88 23.81 4.78
N ILE A 120 21.39 25.06 4.83
CA ILE A 120 20.01 25.49 4.53
C ILE A 120 18.95 25.00 5.52
N GLU A 121 18.03 25.89 5.87
CA GLU A 121 16.87 25.69 6.75
C GLU A 121 15.81 24.73 6.16
N GLY A 122 16.21 23.73 5.36
CA GLY A 122 15.42 23.16 4.27
C GLY A 122 14.70 21.83 4.54
N ILE A 123 15.14 20.97 5.46
CA ILE A 123 14.53 19.64 5.66
C ILE A 123 13.43 19.64 6.73
N LEU A 124 13.60 20.44 7.78
CA LEU A 124 12.69 20.42 8.93
C LEU A 124 11.25 20.79 8.54
N THR A 125 11.09 21.76 7.63
CA THR A 125 9.77 22.21 7.20
C THR A 125 9.09 21.15 6.31
N PRO A 126 9.71 20.61 5.24
CA PRO A 126 9.11 19.54 4.44
C PRO A 126 8.78 18.26 5.23
N ILE A 127 9.69 17.78 6.08
CA ILE A 127 9.45 16.54 6.82
C ILE A 127 8.29 16.69 7.82
N ASN A 128 8.25 17.80 8.56
CA ASN A 128 7.19 18.06 9.54
C ASN A 128 5.85 18.45 8.88
N ASN A 129 5.86 19.01 7.67
CA ASN A 129 4.64 19.21 6.87
C ASN A 129 3.88 17.90 6.59
N ILE A 130 4.57 16.76 6.68
CA ILE A 130 3.96 15.42 6.57
C ILE A 130 3.79 14.78 7.94
N SER A 131 4.86 14.67 8.73
CA SER A 131 4.86 13.87 9.95
C SER A 131 3.92 14.42 11.04
N GLU A 132 3.74 15.74 11.12
CA GLU A 132 2.88 16.36 12.14
C GLU A 132 1.41 15.98 11.96
N MET A 133 0.97 15.66 10.73
CA MET A 133 -0.39 15.16 10.46
C MET A 133 -0.71 13.88 11.25
N PHE A 134 0.33 13.13 11.62
CA PHE A 134 0.25 11.85 12.32
C PHE A 134 0.74 11.95 13.77
N GLY A 135 0.92 13.16 14.29
CA GLY A 135 1.33 13.41 15.68
C GLY A 135 2.83 13.25 15.93
N ILE A 136 3.68 13.31 14.91
CA ILE A 136 5.14 13.16 15.03
C ILE A 136 5.83 14.43 14.52
N GLU A 137 6.70 15.03 15.33
CA GLU A 137 7.52 16.17 14.93
C GLU A 137 9.00 15.83 15.07
N PHE A 138 9.78 16.01 14.00
CA PHE A 138 11.23 15.90 14.03
C PHE A 138 11.82 17.18 14.62
N ASN A 139 12.80 17.04 15.53
CA ASN A 139 13.46 18.18 16.15
C ASN A 139 14.68 18.65 15.36
N ASN A 140 14.96 19.95 15.48
CA ASN A 140 16.23 20.54 15.04
C ASN A 140 17.32 20.36 16.11
N ASP A 141 17.61 19.11 16.46
CA ASP A 141 18.63 18.75 17.42
C ASP A 141 19.43 17.54 16.94
N ARG A 142 20.54 17.26 17.63
CA ARG A 142 21.34 16.07 17.38
C ARG A 142 21.42 15.23 18.63
N VAL A 143 21.27 13.92 18.50
CA VAL A 143 21.45 12.96 19.60
C VAL A 143 22.92 12.53 19.68
N ILE A 144 23.52 12.69 20.86
CA ILE A 144 24.87 12.18 21.19
C ILE A 144 24.82 11.43 22.53
N ASP A 145 25.81 10.61 22.85
CA ASP A 145 25.81 9.84 24.12
C ASP A 145 27.17 9.88 24.81
N LEU A 146 27.24 10.25 26.09
CA LEU A 146 28.55 10.45 26.74
C LEU A 146 29.36 9.16 26.96
N GLU A 147 28.75 7.98 26.88
CA GLU A 147 29.40 6.70 27.19
C GLU A 147 29.22 5.65 26.10
N LYS A 148 28.04 5.55 25.49
CA LYS A 148 27.68 4.51 24.53
C LYS A 148 27.93 4.97 23.10
N GLN A 149 29.21 5.10 22.78
CA GLN A 149 29.68 5.50 21.45
C GLN A 149 30.62 4.49 20.81
N ILE A 150 30.65 4.51 19.48
CA ILE A 150 31.60 3.72 18.69
C ILE A 150 32.82 4.59 18.35
N SER A 151 34.00 4.15 18.77
CA SER A 151 35.28 4.78 18.41
C SER A 151 35.88 4.18 17.13
N GLY A 152 36.62 4.98 16.34
CA GLY A 152 37.49 4.46 15.27
C GLY A 152 36.83 4.35 13.88
N THR A 153 35.72 5.02 13.66
CA THR A 153 35.01 5.15 12.37
C THR A 153 35.54 6.35 11.58
N GLU A 154 35.25 6.46 10.27
CA GLU A 154 35.62 7.65 9.50
C GLU A 154 34.94 8.93 10.04
N THR A 155 33.73 8.82 10.58
CA THR A 155 33.08 9.92 11.32
C THR A 155 33.88 10.34 12.55
N THR A 156 34.55 9.41 13.24
CA THR A 156 35.44 9.74 14.36
C THR A 156 36.76 10.43 13.94
N HIS A 157 37.13 10.41 12.65
CA HIS A 157 38.29 11.16 12.13
C HIS A 157 37.99 12.66 11.96
N TRP A 158 36.72 13.05 11.82
CA TRP A 158 36.29 14.45 11.70
C TRP A 158 35.92 15.10 13.05
N GLY A 159 35.82 14.30 14.11
CA GLY A 159 35.61 14.71 15.51
C GLY A 159 35.36 13.46 16.36
N PRO A 160 35.59 13.43 17.68
CA PRO A 160 35.38 12.24 18.54
C PRO A 160 33.90 11.79 18.68
N GLU A 161 33.02 12.16 17.76
CA GLU A 161 31.59 11.87 17.80
C GLU A 161 31.30 10.48 17.25
N GLY A 162 31.32 9.49 18.14
CA GLY A 162 30.94 8.14 17.77
C GLY A 162 29.42 8.01 17.58
N PHE A 163 29.03 7.06 16.73
CA PHE A 163 27.66 6.60 16.60
C PHE A 163 27.07 6.27 17.96
N VAL A 164 25.86 6.77 18.25
CA VAL A 164 25.15 6.47 19.49
C VAL A 164 24.64 5.04 19.42
N ILE A 165 24.83 4.26 20.47
CA ILE A 165 24.21 2.94 20.57
C ILE A 165 22.91 3.08 21.35
N ILE A 166 21.76 2.99 20.69
CA ILE A 166 20.46 3.02 21.34
C ILE A 166 20.12 1.59 21.81
N SER A 167 19.70 1.47 23.06
CA SER A 167 19.39 0.16 23.68
C SER A 167 18.18 0.20 24.63
N ASN A 168 17.40 1.29 24.59
CA ASN A 168 16.19 1.44 25.38
C ASN A 168 14.97 1.38 24.46
N PHE A 169 14.18 0.31 24.59
CA PHE A 169 13.08 -0.01 23.70
C PHE A 169 11.82 -0.38 24.48
N ILE A 170 10.66 0.06 23.99
CA ILE A 170 9.37 -0.50 24.37
C ILE A 170 9.09 -1.73 23.52
N ARG A 171 8.44 -2.74 24.10
CA ARG A 171 8.04 -3.95 23.39
C ARG A 171 7.01 -3.62 22.31
N HIS A 172 7.37 -3.86 21.06
CA HIS A 172 6.56 -3.63 19.89
C HIS A 172 6.98 -4.61 18.78
N PRO A 173 6.13 -4.98 17.80
CA PRO A 173 6.55 -5.76 16.62
C PRO A 173 7.83 -5.20 15.95
N ILE A 174 7.92 -3.88 15.80
CA ILE A 174 9.10 -3.20 15.25
C ILE A 174 10.37 -3.50 16.07
N THR A 175 10.29 -3.45 17.39
CA THR A 175 11.45 -3.63 18.29
C THR A 175 11.68 -5.09 18.68
N GLN A 176 10.94 -6.03 18.09
CA GLN A 176 11.05 -7.45 18.41
C GLN A 176 12.43 -8.00 18.03
N GLY A 177 13.12 -8.56 19.03
CA GLY A 177 14.45 -9.14 18.83
C GLY A 177 15.58 -8.11 18.74
N ILE A 178 15.29 -6.82 18.96
CA ILE A 178 16.27 -5.74 18.91
C ILE A 178 16.84 -5.51 20.32
N ASN A 179 18.15 -5.66 20.48
CA ASN A 179 18.83 -5.40 21.76
C ASN A 179 19.58 -4.07 21.76
N ASP A 180 20.14 -3.71 20.61
CA ASP A 180 20.85 -2.48 20.37
C ASP A 180 20.84 -2.14 18.87
N LEU A 181 20.88 -0.85 18.56
CA LEU A 181 21.01 -0.31 17.22
C LEU A 181 22.04 0.80 17.19
N GLY A 182 22.69 0.99 16.04
CA GLY A 182 23.48 2.17 15.78
C GLY A 182 22.56 3.31 15.39
N TYR A 183 22.83 4.50 15.95
CA TYR A 183 22.13 5.73 15.65
C TYR A 183 23.18 6.80 15.31
N CYS A 184 23.21 7.22 14.05
CA CYS A 184 24.22 8.03 13.42
C CYS A 184 23.58 9.31 12.94
N TRP A 185 24.14 10.44 13.37
CA TRP A 185 23.66 11.78 13.04
C TRP A 185 22.16 12.05 13.32
N GLY A 186 21.39 11.14 13.91
CA GLY A 186 19.96 11.38 14.01
C GLY A 186 19.51 12.46 15.00
N CYS A 187 18.29 12.94 14.80
CA CYS A 187 17.60 13.90 15.66
C CYS A 187 16.63 13.21 16.64
N SER A 188 16.07 13.96 17.59
CA SER A 188 15.01 13.47 18.47
C SER A 188 13.62 13.78 17.90
N LEU A 189 12.59 13.11 18.42
CA LEU A 189 11.19 13.31 18.04
C LEU A 189 10.39 13.92 19.20
N GLU A 190 9.42 14.78 18.88
CA GLU A 190 8.30 15.14 19.75
C GLU A 190 7.04 14.42 19.30
N LEU A 191 6.18 14.05 20.25
CA LEU A 191 5.02 13.20 19.99
C LEU A 191 3.74 13.78 20.58
N GLN A 192 2.67 13.66 19.81
CA GLN A 192 1.28 13.86 20.23
C GLN A 192 0.46 12.63 19.84
N PRO A 193 -0.62 12.30 20.57
CA PRO A 193 -1.53 11.23 20.15
C PRO A 193 -2.00 11.43 18.70
N PRO A 194 -2.11 10.36 17.89
CA PRO A 194 -2.01 8.94 18.28
C PRO A 194 -0.58 8.38 18.34
N ALA A 195 0.45 9.16 18.04
CA ALA A 195 1.83 8.66 18.00
C ALA A 195 2.38 8.26 19.37
N THR A 196 3.22 7.21 19.38
CA THR A 196 3.89 6.68 20.56
C THR A 196 5.36 6.40 20.29
N GLY A 197 6.21 6.63 21.30
CA GLY A 197 7.65 6.37 21.21
C GLY A 197 7.95 4.88 21.41
N LEU A 198 8.90 4.35 20.64
CA LEU A 198 9.31 2.95 20.65
C LEU A 198 10.78 2.74 21.03
N ALA A 199 11.64 3.70 20.72
CA ALA A 199 13.04 3.71 21.13
C ALA A 199 13.43 5.06 21.69
N PHE A 200 14.26 5.03 22.73
CA PHE A 200 14.61 6.19 23.53
C PHE A 200 16.12 6.27 23.74
N GLY A 201 16.62 7.47 24.05
CA GLY A 201 17.98 7.68 24.51
C GLY A 201 18.31 6.82 25.75
N ASN A 202 19.58 6.50 25.90
CA ASN A 202 20.09 5.89 27.12
C ASN A 202 20.21 6.94 28.23
N PRO A 203 20.40 6.54 29.51
CA PRO A 203 20.64 7.48 30.61
C PRO A 203 21.76 8.50 30.40
N THR A 204 22.73 8.21 29.51
CA THR A 204 23.88 9.06 29.16
C THR A 204 23.71 9.79 27.83
N SER A 205 22.58 9.57 27.14
CA SER A 205 22.23 10.28 25.91
C SER A 205 21.80 11.70 26.22
N ILE A 206 22.17 12.62 25.34
CA ILE A 206 21.81 14.03 25.37
C ILE A 206 21.48 14.47 23.95
N SER A 207 20.53 15.38 23.81
CA SER A 207 20.28 16.03 22.53
C SER A 207 20.25 17.55 22.66
N GLY A 208 20.52 18.22 21.54
CA GLY A 208 20.34 19.66 21.45
C GLY A 208 20.83 20.26 20.14
N LYS A 209 20.30 21.43 19.80
CA LYS A 209 20.64 22.11 18.53
C LYS A 209 22.13 22.45 18.40
N GLY A 210 22.81 21.77 17.49
CA GLY A 210 24.24 21.96 17.25
C GLY A 210 25.09 21.68 18.49
N ILE A 211 24.64 20.74 19.34
CA ILE A 211 25.36 20.21 20.49
C ILE A 211 26.55 19.37 20.03
N TRP A 212 27.71 19.45 20.69
CA TRP A 212 28.88 18.62 20.38
C TRP A 212 29.46 18.01 21.66
N LEU A 213 30.15 16.87 21.59
CA LEU A 213 30.75 16.26 22.80
C LEU A 213 31.76 17.17 23.50
N GLN A 214 32.39 18.08 22.78
CA GLN A 214 33.36 19.03 23.32
C GLN A 214 32.68 20.27 23.94
N ASP A 215 31.40 20.51 23.62
CA ASP A 215 30.60 21.64 24.11
C ASP A 215 29.15 21.23 24.40
N LEU A 216 28.91 20.90 25.68
CA LEU A 216 27.61 20.47 26.19
C LEU A 216 26.69 21.65 26.59
N THR A 217 27.07 22.90 26.32
CA THR A 217 26.27 24.07 26.74
C THR A 217 24.92 24.18 26.02
N LYS A 218 24.76 23.49 24.89
CA LYS A 218 23.53 23.46 24.08
C LYS A 218 22.64 22.25 24.34
N LYS A 219 22.82 21.58 25.47
CA LYS A 219 21.96 20.46 25.90
C LYS A 219 20.52 20.94 26.11
N GLU A 220 19.58 20.25 25.49
CA GLU A 220 18.14 20.51 25.56
C GLU A 220 17.38 19.33 26.20
N LYS A 221 17.66 18.09 25.76
CA LYS A 221 17.07 16.87 26.32
C LYS A 221 18.15 15.91 26.83
N GLU A 222 17.74 14.96 27.67
CA GLU A 222 18.63 13.91 28.19
C GLU A 222 17.91 12.62 28.48
N GLY A 223 18.68 11.53 28.52
CA GLY A 223 18.17 10.27 29.03
C GLY A 223 17.10 9.69 28.13
N GLU A 224 16.07 9.15 28.79
CA GLU A 224 14.93 8.48 28.17
C GLU A 224 13.87 9.47 27.65
N ASP A 225 14.02 10.78 27.90
CA ASP A 225 13.14 11.81 27.33
C ASP A 225 13.41 12.05 25.83
N ILE A 226 14.54 11.54 25.32
CA ILE A 226 14.92 11.61 23.91
C ILE A 226 14.23 10.47 23.18
N VAL A 227 13.15 10.74 22.46
CA VAL A 227 12.54 9.76 21.55
C VAL A 227 13.31 9.75 20.23
N VAL A 228 13.65 8.57 19.71
CA VAL A 228 14.39 8.43 18.42
C VAL A 228 13.65 7.58 17.38
N LEU A 229 12.69 6.76 17.81
CA LEU A 229 11.81 5.96 16.95
C LEU A 229 10.39 6.08 17.47
N ALA A 230 9.43 6.36 16.60
CA ALA A 230 8.02 6.48 16.92
C ALA A 230 7.15 5.75 15.90
N ALA A 231 5.95 5.40 16.34
CA ALA A 231 4.93 4.80 15.48
C ALA A 231 3.55 5.35 15.83
N ALA A 232 2.68 5.40 14.84
CA ALA A 232 1.27 5.77 14.97
C ALA A 232 0.41 4.84 14.12
N GLU A 233 -0.80 4.53 14.59
CA GLU A 233 -1.88 4.00 13.76
C GLU A 233 -2.82 5.17 13.46
N TYR A 234 -3.16 5.38 12.19
CA TYR A 234 -3.95 6.53 11.75
C TYR A 234 -4.92 6.13 10.63
N GLY A 235 -6.22 6.31 10.86
CA GLY A 235 -7.24 5.68 10.02
C GLY A 235 -7.03 4.17 10.00
N MET A 236 -6.98 3.57 8.80
CA MET A 236 -6.59 2.17 8.63
C MET A 236 -5.06 2.00 8.63
N GLY A 237 -4.29 2.99 8.23
CA GLY A 237 -2.86 2.85 7.98
C GLY A 237 -1.98 2.92 9.21
N LYS A 238 -0.68 2.82 8.95
CA LYS A 238 0.38 2.81 9.95
C LYS A 238 1.48 3.76 9.53
N VAL A 239 1.98 4.54 10.48
CA VAL A 239 3.05 5.51 10.26
C VAL A 239 4.20 5.18 11.19
N LEU A 240 5.41 5.21 10.64
CA LEU A 240 6.64 5.04 11.37
C LEU A 240 7.59 6.18 11.09
N ALA A 241 8.23 6.70 12.14
CA ALA A 241 9.25 7.74 12.02
C ALA A 241 10.48 7.40 12.83
N ILE A 242 11.66 7.63 12.26
CA ILE A 242 12.95 7.48 12.93
C ILE A 242 13.85 8.65 12.53
N GLY A 243 14.49 9.27 13.51
CA GLY A 243 15.28 10.48 13.29
C GLY A 243 16.65 10.28 12.64
N ASP A 244 16.94 9.08 12.14
CA ASP A 244 18.20 8.69 11.48
C ASP A 244 17.87 8.01 10.15
N THR A 245 18.47 8.48 9.05
CA THR A 245 18.27 7.94 7.71
C THR A 245 19.43 7.02 7.30
N ASP A 246 20.61 7.23 7.89
CA ASP A 246 21.82 6.47 7.62
C ASP A 246 21.62 4.96 7.82
N PHE A 247 20.75 4.48 8.73
CA PHE A 247 20.66 3.04 9.01
C PHE A 247 20.06 2.18 7.88
N LEU A 248 19.51 2.79 6.83
CA LEU A 248 19.15 2.09 5.58
C LEU A 248 20.27 2.15 4.52
N ILE A 249 21.29 2.97 4.73
CA ILE A 249 22.38 3.21 3.77
C ILE A 249 23.38 2.05 3.78
N ALA A 250 23.74 1.62 2.58
CA ALA A 250 24.76 0.63 2.30
C ALA A 250 26.09 1.28 1.86
N GLY A 251 27.19 0.58 2.10
CA GLY A 251 28.54 1.01 1.68
C GLY A 251 29.51 1.22 2.84
N HIS A 252 30.81 1.15 2.55
CA HIS A 252 31.88 1.08 3.55
C HIS A 252 32.44 2.44 3.98
N ASP A 253 32.38 3.45 3.10
CA ASP A 253 33.22 4.65 3.24
C ASP A 253 32.98 5.42 4.54
N ARG A 254 31.74 5.59 5.02
CA ARG A 254 31.49 6.37 6.25
C ARG A 254 31.67 5.58 7.56
N PHE A 255 31.81 4.25 7.50
CA PHE A 255 31.56 3.37 8.64
C PHE A 255 32.74 2.46 9.03
N GLY A 256 33.94 2.66 8.46
CA GLY A 256 35.14 1.89 8.79
C GLY A 256 35.17 0.49 8.13
N ASP A 257 35.78 -0.51 8.79
CA ASP A 257 35.87 -1.91 8.30
C ASP A 257 34.52 -2.68 8.35
N HIS A 258 33.39 -1.99 8.54
CA HIS A 258 32.06 -2.58 8.63
C HIS A 258 31.38 -2.59 7.24
N ASP A 259 30.63 -3.67 6.93
CA ASP A 259 29.91 -3.85 5.65
C ASP A 259 28.66 -2.95 5.50
N GLY A 260 28.76 -1.68 5.90
CA GLY A 260 27.68 -0.68 5.93
C GLY A 260 26.95 -0.56 7.27
N PHE A 261 26.17 0.51 7.42
CA PHE A 261 25.46 0.82 8.67
C PHE A 261 24.17 -0.01 8.83
N LEU A 262 23.55 -0.43 7.73
CA LEU A 262 22.46 -1.42 7.77
C LEU A 262 22.91 -2.73 8.43
N SER A 263 24.11 -3.21 8.09
CA SER A 263 24.66 -4.46 8.65
C SER A 263 25.17 -4.30 10.10
N PHE A 264 25.11 -3.08 10.66
CA PHE A 264 25.57 -2.80 12.00
C PHE A 264 24.53 -3.23 13.04
N ARG A 265 24.95 -4.08 14.00
CA ARG A 265 24.09 -4.57 15.10
C ARG A 265 22.76 -5.10 14.58
N HIS A 266 21.64 -4.62 15.12
CA HIS A 266 20.31 -5.04 14.73
C HIS A 266 19.63 -4.06 13.77
N ASN A 267 20.36 -3.11 13.15
CA ASN A 267 19.80 -2.12 12.22
C ASN A 267 19.04 -2.80 11.07
N ARG A 268 19.62 -3.83 10.44
CA ARG A 268 18.96 -4.63 9.39
C ARG A 268 17.67 -5.29 9.88
N GLN A 269 17.68 -5.86 11.09
CA GLN A 269 16.49 -6.52 11.64
C GLN A 269 15.39 -5.49 11.96
N LEU A 270 15.76 -4.32 12.50
CA LEU A 270 14.81 -3.23 12.72
C LEU A 270 14.19 -2.76 11.41
N ALA A 271 15.00 -2.49 10.39
CA ALA A 271 14.54 -2.09 9.06
C ALA A 271 13.50 -3.08 8.52
N LEU A 272 13.80 -4.39 8.56
CA LEU A 272 12.87 -5.43 8.14
C LEU A 272 11.58 -5.45 8.98
N ASN A 273 11.69 -5.28 10.30
CA ASN A 273 10.51 -5.21 11.16
C ASN A 273 9.65 -3.98 10.87
N MET A 274 10.26 -2.84 10.49
CA MET A 274 9.53 -1.63 10.09
C MET A 274 8.68 -1.90 8.84
N PHE A 275 9.29 -2.40 7.76
CA PHE A 275 8.59 -2.71 6.52
C PHE A 275 7.51 -3.77 6.70
N ASN A 276 7.79 -4.80 7.51
CA ASN A 276 6.77 -5.80 7.85
C ASN A 276 5.59 -5.15 8.59
N TRP A 277 5.85 -4.36 9.63
CA TRP A 277 4.78 -3.80 10.46
C TRP A 277 3.90 -2.80 9.69
N VAL A 278 4.49 -1.90 8.89
CA VAL A 278 3.71 -0.94 8.09
C VAL A 278 2.99 -1.59 6.92
N GLY A 279 3.52 -2.70 6.37
CA GLY A 279 2.91 -3.43 5.25
C GLY A 279 1.95 -4.55 5.65
N GLU A 280 1.83 -4.85 6.95
CA GLU A 280 0.84 -5.79 7.45
C GLU A 280 -0.57 -5.24 7.23
N GLU A 281 -1.44 -6.03 6.59
CA GLU A 281 -2.85 -5.70 6.35
C GLU A 281 -3.47 -5.00 7.55
N SER A 282 -3.92 -3.78 7.27
CA SER A 282 -4.58 -2.93 8.22
C SER A 282 -5.92 -3.51 8.64
N LYS A 283 -6.21 -3.44 9.93
CA LYS A 283 -7.56 -3.72 10.42
C LYS A 283 -8.42 -2.49 10.14
N ALA A 284 -9.67 -2.71 9.74
CA ALA A 284 -10.65 -1.63 9.71
C ALA A 284 -10.60 -0.89 11.07
N PRO A 285 -10.63 0.45 11.07
CA PRO A 285 -10.56 1.21 12.32
C PRO A 285 -11.78 0.84 13.15
N ALA A 286 -11.72 1.05 14.46
CA ALA A 286 -12.92 0.92 15.26
C ALA A 286 -13.96 1.92 14.75
N ASP A 287 -15.16 1.42 14.48
CA ASP A 287 -16.36 2.18 14.12
C ASP A 287 -17.44 1.63 15.05
N TYR A 288 -17.60 2.29 16.20
CA TYR A 288 -18.37 1.76 17.32
C TYR A 288 -19.86 1.71 17.03
N ASP A 289 -20.39 2.66 16.26
CA ASP A 289 -21.82 2.77 15.96
C ASP A 289 -22.20 2.32 14.54
N GLY A 290 -21.21 2.04 13.69
CA GLY A 290 -21.36 1.38 12.41
C GLY A 290 -21.93 2.29 11.32
N ASP A 291 -21.68 3.59 11.42
CA ASP A 291 -22.13 4.58 10.43
C ASP A 291 -21.17 4.75 9.25
N GLY A 292 -20.00 4.10 9.30
CA GLY A 292 -18.98 4.13 8.26
C GLY A 292 -17.91 5.19 8.47
N VAL A 293 -17.97 5.98 9.55
CA VAL A 293 -16.93 6.92 9.96
C VAL A 293 -16.14 6.33 11.14
N PRO A 294 -14.81 6.16 11.01
CA PRO A 294 -13.97 5.68 12.11
C PRO A 294 -14.09 6.52 13.41
N ASP A 295 -14.07 5.88 14.58
CA ASP A 295 -14.14 6.51 15.91
C ASP A 295 -13.16 7.69 16.11
N GLY A 296 -12.02 7.67 15.40
CA GLY A 296 -10.99 8.72 15.48
C GLY A 296 -11.31 9.98 14.67
N SER A 297 -12.17 9.85 13.66
CA SER A 297 -12.65 10.93 12.79
C SER A 297 -14.12 11.28 13.04
N ASP A 298 -14.82 10.43 13.80
CA ASP A 298 -16.21 10.61 14.17
C ASP A 298 -16.36 11.60 15.34
N HIS A 299 -17.15 12.64 15.10
CA HIS A 299 -17.48 13.67 16.09
C HIS A 299 -18.79 13.38 16.84
N CYS A 300 -19.56 12.41 16.37
CA CYS A 300 -20.84 12.01 16.90
C CYS A 300 -20.79 10.55 17.33
N VAL A 301 -21.86 10.08 17.98
CA VAL A 301 -22.05 8.65 18.29
C VAL A 301 -23.55 8.42 18.13
N ASN A 302 -23.94 7.89 16.99
CA ASN A 302 -25.30 7.79 16.45
C ASN A 302 -25.62 6.34 16.05
N PRO A 303 -25.75 5.44 17.04
CA PRO A 303 -26.17 4.07 16.79
C PRO A 303 -27.56 4.05 16.13
N GLY A 304 -27.58 3.70 14.84
CA GLY A 304 -28.79 3.57 14.03
C GLY A 304 -28.97 4.60 12.90
N CYS A 305 -28.15 5.64 12.83
CA CYS A 305 -28.19 6.61 11.73
C CYS A 305 -26.92 6.46 10.87
N LYS A 306 -27.04 5.81 9.71
CA LYS A 306 -25.92 5.59 8.79
C LYS A 306 -25.69 6.73 7.80
N SER A 307 -26.71 7.55 7.56
CA SER A 307 -26.59 8.72 6.69
C SER A 307 -26.00 9.86 7.51
N VAL A 308 -24.69 10.05 7.39
CA VAL A 308 -23.94 11.05 8.14
C VAL A 308 -23.22 12.03 7.24
N ASP A 309 -22.85 13.17 7.79
CA ASP A 309 -21.96 14.12 7.15
C ASP A 309 -20.49 13.68 7.23
N SER A 310 -19.57 14.49 6.72
CA SER A 310 -18.13 14.17 6.71
C SER A 310 -17.49 14.08 8.11
N GLY A 311 -18.21 14.45 9.17
CA GLY A 311 -17.74 14.36 10.55
C GLY A 311 -18.41 13.23 11.34
N GLY A 312 -19.14 12.31 10.70
CA GLY A 312 -19.86 11.23 11.37
C GLY A 312 -21.16 11.66 12.04
N CYS A 313 -21.63 12.89 11.81
CA CYS A 313 -22.86 13.37 12.44
C CYS A 313 -24.09 13.13 11.56
N PRO A 314 -25.27 12.80 12.14
CA PRO A 314 -26.52 12.62 11.41
C PRO A 314 -26.82 13.78 10.46
N LYS A 315 -26.97 13.45 9.18
CA LYS A 315 -27.25 14.44 8.14
C LYS A 315 -28.68 14.94 8.23
N ASP A 316 -28.90 16.22 7.96
CA ASP A 316 -30.23 16.86 7.81
C ASP A 316 -30.18 17.65 6.49
N SER A 317 -30.70 17.03 5.43
CA SER A 317 -30.52 17.47 4.05
C SER A 317 -31.39 18.68 3.70
N ASP A 318 -32.55 18.86 4.33
CA ASP A 318 -33.47 19.96 4.06
C ASP A 318 -33.52 21.03 5.17
N ASN A 319 -32.82 20.78 6.28
CA ASN A 319 -32.68 21.64 7.45
C ASN A 319 -34.02 21.95 8.14
N ASP A 320 -34.94 20.98 8.18
CA ASP A 320 -36.23 21.10 8.89
C ASP A 320 -36.13 20.80 10.40
N GLY A 321 -35.01 20.22 10.83
CA GLY A 321 -34.72 19.86 12.21
C GLY A 321 -34.97 18.40 12.58
N LEU A 322 -35.32 17.55 11.61
CA LEU A 322 -35.17 16.09 11.67
C LEU A 322 -33.96 15.66 10.85
N HIS A 323 -33.25 14.65 11.35
CA HIS A 323 -32.16 14.06 10.57
C HIS A 323 -32.73 13.12 9.50
N ASP A 324 -32.05 12.96 8.37
CA ASP A 324 -32.44 12.15 7.21
C ASP A 324 -32.84 10.71 7.59
N CYS A 325 -32.30 10.16 8.69
CA CYS A 325 -32.64 8.83 9.18
C CYS A 325 -33.92 8.76 10.03
N GLU A 326 -34.43 9.90 10.48
CA GLU A 326 -35.68 10.07 11.22
C GLU A 326 -36.76 10.79 10.37
N ASP A 327 -36.34 11.37 9.24
CA ASP A 327 -37.17 12.09 8.29
C ASP A 327 -37.66 11.15 7.18
N ARG A 328 -38.97 11.15 6.95
CA ARG A 328 -39.58 10.40 5.85
C ARG A 328 -39.38 11.09 4.51
N CYS A 329 -39.26 12.41 4.49
CA CYS A 329 -39.05 13.22 3.29
C CYS A 329 -37.74 14.03 3.36
N PRO A 330 -36.54 13.40 3.38
CA PRO A 330 -35.26 14.05 3.71
C PRO A 330 -34.86 15.26 2.86
N THR A 331 -35.53 15.50 1.75
CA THR A 331 -35.21 16.59 0.80
C THR A 331 -36.30 17.66 0.72
N VAL A 332 -37.40 17.50 1.46
CA VAL A 332 -38.58 18.35 1.37
C VAL A 332 -39.00 18.81 2.77
N TRP A 333 -38.68 20.07 3.06
CA TRP A 333 -38.95 20.69 4.36
C TRP A 333 -40.33 20.35 4.91
N GLY A 334 -40.38 19.83 6.14
CA GLY A 334 -41.61 19.54 6.84
C GLY A 334 -41.56 19.85 8.33
N THR A 335 -42.36 19.11 9.08
CA THR A 335 -42.44 19.30 10.53
C THR A 335 -42.37 17.97 11.26
N PRO A 336 -41.89 17.94 12.52
CA PRO A 336 -41.91 16.73 13.35
C PRO A 336 -43.29 16.12 13.57
N ALA A 337 -44.38 16.89 13.44
CA ALA A 337 -45.73 16.35 13.54
C ALA A 337 -46.11 15.45 12.35
N ASN A 338 -45.45 15.66 11.21
CA ASN A 338 -45.64 14.94 9.95
C ASN A 338 -44.40 14.08 9.62
N TYR A 339 -43.53 13.80 10.60
CA TYR A 339 -42.30 13.02 10.39
C TYR A 339 -41.39 13.58 9.29
N GLY A 340 -41.28 14.92 9.23
CA GLY A 340 -40.38 15.65 8.32
C GLY A 340 -40.96 15.93 6.94
N CYS A 341 -42.18 15.48 6.67
CA CYS A 341 -42.89 15.81 5.43
C CYS A 341 -43.76 17.08 5.54
N SER A 342 -43.87 17.80 4.42
CA SER A 342 -44.74 19.00 4.31
C SER A 342 -46.23 18.69 4.51
N SER A 343 -46.68 17.50 4.10
CA SER A 343 -47.95 16.86 4.41
C SER A 343 -47.69 15.46 5.00
N GLY A 344 -48.70 14.58 5.15
CA GLY A 344 -48.41 13.19 5.55
C GLY A 344 -47.63 12.46 4.46
N ASP A 345 -47.16 11.25 4.76
CA ASP A 345 -46.56 10.34 3.78
C ASP A 345 -47.04 8.93 4.16
N THR A 346 -48.02 8.44 3.41
CA THR A 346 -48.83 7.27 3.77
C THR A 346 -48.11 5.95 3.49
N ASP A 347 -47.40 5.86 2.38
CA ASP A 347 -46.66 4.69 1.90
C ASP A 347 -45.15 4.74 2.21
N ASN A 348 -44.63 5.88 2.65
CA ASN A 348 -43.24 6.07 3.10
C ASN A 348 -42.22 5.94 1.96
N ASP A 349 -42.58 6.42 0.76
CA ASP A 349 -41.68 6.51 -0.39
C ASP A 349 -40.85 7.83 -0.39
N GLY A 350 -41.13 8.72 0.55
CA GLY A 350 -40.48 10.02 0.73
C GLY A 350 -41.04 11.16 -0.10
N ILE A 351 -42.18 10.95 -0.76
CA ILE A 351 -42.97 11.98 -1.43
C ILE A 351 -44.21 12.28 -0.57
N PRO A 352 -44.43 13.55 -0.16
CA PRO A 352 -45.61 13.88 0.65
C PRO A 352 -46.94 13.58 -0.07
N ASP A 353 -47.97 13.14 0.66
CA ASP A 353 -49.31 12.73 0.17
C ASP A 353 -50.00 13.76 -0.76
N ASP A 354 -49.66 15.05 -0.65
CA ASP A 354 -50.22 16.11 -1.50
C ASP A 354 -49.47 16.33 -2.82
N GLN A 355 -48.32 15.68 -2.98
CA GLN A 355 -47.46 15.65 -4.17
C GLN A 355 -47.36 14.26 -4.77
N ASP A 356 -47.70 13.23 -3.99
CA ASP A 356 -47.78 11.85 -4.44
C ASP A 356 -49.04 11.58 -5.28
N SER A 357 -48.82 11.09 -6.50
CA SER A 357 -49.86 10.70 -7.46
C SER A 357 -50.31 9.25 -7.31
N CYS A 358 -49.54 8.43 -6.60
CA CYS A 358 -49.65 6.98 -6.51
C CYS A 358 -49.42 6.51 -5.07
N ASN A 359 -50.46 5.99 -4.41
CA ASN A 359 -50.26 5.39 -3.09
C ASN A 359 -49.86 3.91 -3.24
N ASN A 360 -48.56 3.60 -3.11
CA ASN A 360 -47.92 2.29 -3.32
C ASN A 360 -47.08 1.85 -2.11
N PRO A 361 -47.71 1.34 -1.03
CA PRO A 361 -46.99 0.88 0.16
C PRO A 361 -46.09 -0.34 -0.05
N ASP A 362 -46.17 -1.00 -1.21
CA ASP A 362 -45.38 -2.19 -1.53
C ASP A 362 -44.08 -1.83 -2.30
N CYS A 363 -43.90 -0.58 -2.74
CA CYS A 363 -42.71 -0.12 -3.46
C CYS A 363 -42.24 1.24 -2.97
N SER A 364 -41.02 1.31 -2.43
CA SER A 364 -40.41 2.53 -1.89
C SER A 364 -39.56 3.30 -2.91
N GLU A 365 -39.11 2.65 -4.00
CA GLU A 365 -38.41 3.32 -5.09
C GLU A 365 -39.43 3.83 -6.11
N VAL A 366 -39.52 5.15 -6.21
CA VAL A 366 -40.55 5.85 -6.98
C VAL A 366 -39.96 6.93 -7.86
N ASP A 367 -40.69 7.30 -8.90
CA ASP A 367 -40.38 8.41 -9.75
C ASP A 367 -40.72 9.77 -9.09
N SER A 368 -40.47 10.86 -9.81
CA SER A 368 -40.76 12.21 -9.32
C SER A 368 -42.24 12.53 -9.03
N GLN A 369 -43.16 11.61 -9.32
CA GLN A 369 -44.60 11.72 -9.05
C GLN A 369 -45.07 10.77 -7.94
N GLY A 370 -44.18 10.02 -7.29
CA GLY A 370 -44.51 9.03 -6.25
C GLY A 370 -44.95 7.67 -6.81
N CYS A 371 -44.87 7.45 -8.12
CA CYS A 371 -45.29 6.19 -8.72
C CYS A 371 -44.10 5.21 -8.82
N PRO A 372 -44.32 3.88 -8.69
CA PRO A 372 -43.24 2.90 -8.77
C PRO A 372 -42.45 3.05 -10.07
N GLN A 373 -41.13 2.98 -9.96
CA GLN A 373 -40.25 3.09 -11.11
C GLN A 373 -40.26 1.79 -11.93
N ASP A 374 -40.21 1.93 -13.26
CA ASP A 374 -40.01 0.85 -14.25
C ASP A 374 -38.88 1.32 -15.16
N THR A 375 -37.66 0.87 -14.87
CA THR A 375 -36.42 1.37 -15.45
C THR A 375 -36.21 0.88 -16.88
N ASP A 376 -36.65 -0.34 -17.20
CA ASP A 376 -36.43 -0.95 -18.52
C ASP A 376 -37.68 -0.96 -19.43
N GLY A 377 -38.84 -0.63 -18.88
CA GLY A 377 -40.10 -0.46 -19.59
C GLY A 377 -40.81 -1.76 -19.95
N ASP A 378 -40.60 -2.85 -19.20
CA ASP A 378 -41.22 -4.16 -19.44
C ASP A 378 -42.62 -4.33 -18.83
N GLU A 379 -43.16 -3.26 -18.23
CA GLU A 379 -44.45 -3.19 -17.53
C GLU A 379 -44.46 -3.90 -16.16
N ILE A 380 -43.30 -4.25 -15.61
CA ILE A 380 -43.07 -4.70 -14.23
C ILE A 380 -42.24 -3.62 -13.51
N ASN A 381 -42.66 -3.24 -12.31
CA ASN A 381 -41.93 -2.20 -11.58
C ASN A 381 -40.62 -2.78 -11.01
N ASP A 382 -39.59 -1.95 -10.86
CA ASP A 382 -38.25 -2.33 -10.40
C ASP A 382 -38.26 -3.08 -9.05
N CYS A 383 -39.22 -2.76 -8.18
CA CYS A 383 -39.43 -3.42 -6.88
C CYS A 383 -40.01 -4.85 -6.99
N GLU A 384 -40.61 -5.20 -8.11
CA GLU A 384 -41.21 -6.51 -8.42
C GLU A 384 -40.43 -7.26 -9.52
N ASP A 385 -39.36 -6.67 -10.05
CA ASP A 385 -38.53 -7.17 -11.14
C ASP A 385 -37.20 -7.75 -10.61
N GLU A 386 -36.89 -9.01 -10.95
CA GLU A 386 -35.62 -9.65 -10.60
C GLU A 386 -34.43 -9.11 -11.44
N CYS A 387 -34.71 -8.47 -12.57
CA CYS A 387 -33.74 -7.85 -13.47
C CYS A 387 -34.12 -6.41 -13.86
N PRO A 388 -34.15 -5.43 -12.92
CA PRO A 388 -34.71 -4.08 -13.11
C PRO A 388 -34.10 -3.20 -14.23
N SER A 389 -33.12 -3.70 -14.97
CA SER A 389 -32.45 -2.96 -16.04
C SER A 389 -32.42 -3.72 -17.37
N GLU A 390 -33.04 -4.91 -17.42
CA GLU A 390 -33.03 -5.79 -18.58
C GLU A 390 -34.44 -6.31 -18.90
N PHE A 391 -35.06 -5.69 -19.91
CA PHE A 391 -36.43 -6.03 -20.33
C PHE A 391 -36.72 -7.54 -20.35
N GLY A 392 -37.70 -7.97 -19.55
CA GLY A 392 -38.15 -9.35 -19.47
C GLY A 392 -39.62 -9.56 -19.78
N GLU A 393 -40.08 -10.79 -19.57
CA GLU A 393 -41.51 -11.09 -19.56
C GLU A 393 -41.93 -11.45 -18.14
N GLN A 394 -43.17 -11.12 -17.76
CA GLN A 394 -43.74 -11.46 -16.44
C GLN A 394 -43.68 -12.95 -16.09
N ASN A 395 -43.63 -13.84 -17.08
CA ASN A 395 -43.52 -15.28 -16.83
C ASN A 395 -42.11 -15.73 -16.38
N ASN A 396 -41.15 -14.81 -16.39
CA ASN A 396 -39.76 -14.99 -16.01
C ASN A 396 -39.33 -13.89 -15.02
N ASP A 397 -40.28 -13.40 -14.21
CA ASP A 397 -40.05 -12.45 -13.12
C ASP A 397 -39.29 -11.18 -13.55
N GLY A 398 -39.59 -10.66 -14.75
CA GLY A 398 -38.98 -9.44 -15.31
C GLY A 398 -37.57 -9.62 -15.87
N CYS A 399 -37.04 -10.85 -15.81
CA CYS A 399 -35.77 -11.17 -16.46
C CYS A 399 -35.95 -11.60 -17.94
N PRO A 400 -34.94 -11.39 -18.80
CA PRO A 400 -34.92 -11.95 -20.15
C PRO A 400 -35.00 -13.47 -20.12
N ALA A 401 -35.75 -14.05 -21.07
CA ALA A 401 -35.83 -15.51 -21.20
C ALA A 401 -34.43 -16.13 -21.31
N GLN A 402 -34.07 -16.95 -20.33
CA GLN A 402 -32.84 -17.75 -20.32
C GLN A 402 -32.87 -18.68 -21.54
N THR A 403 -32.19 -18.30 -22.62
CA THR A 403 -32.06 -19.09 -23.85
C THR A 403 -31.01 -20.19 -23.74
N GLY A 404 -30.43 -20.41 -22.55
CA GLY A 404 -29.52 -21.51 -22.27
C GLY A 404 -30.27 -22.82 -22.05
N GLU A 405 -30.01 -23.82 -22.87
CA GLU A 405 -30.31 -25.21 -22.54
C GLU A 405 -29.68 -25.54 -21.17
N LYS A 406 -30.38 -26.31 -20.32
CA LYS A 406 -29.97 -26.62 -18.95
C LYS A 406 -28.51 -27.13 -18.94
N ASP A 407 -27.65 -26.48 -18.17
CA ASP A 407 -26.25 -26.83 -17.94
C ASP A 407 -26.09 -27.08 -16.43
N SER A 408 -26.02 -28.35 -16.03
CA SER A 408 -26.13 -28.75 -14.62
C SER A 408 -24.86 -28.54 -13.80
N ASP A 409 -23.72 -28.43 -14.45
CA ASP A 409 -22.41 -28.26 -13.83
C ASP A 409 -21.72 -26.94 -14.20
N ASN A 410 -22.38 -26.11 -15.02
CA ASN A 410 -22.03 -24.74 -15.38
C ASN A 410 -20.66 -24.63 -16.06
N ASP A 411 -20.28 -25.61 -16.88
CA ASP A 411 -19.04 -25.60 -17.64
C ASP A 411 -19.17 -24.91 -19.02
N GLY A 412 -20.38 -24.48 -19.37
CA GLY A 412 -20.70 -23.80 -20.63
C GLY A 412 -21.14 -24.74 -21.75
N VAL A 413 -21.28 -26.04 -21.50
CA VAL A 413 -21.83 -27.03 -22.42
C VAL A 413 -23.17 -27.54 -21.87
N ALA A 414 -24.23 -27.50 -22.69
CA ALA A 414 -25.55 -27.94 -22.25
C ALA A 414 -25.60 -29.44 -21.92
N ASP A 415 -26.44 -29.85 -20.96
CA ASP A 415 -26.62 -31.23 -20.47
C ASP A 415 -26.80 -32.29 -21.59
N ASP A 416 -27.33 -31.90 -22.75
CA ASP A 416 -27.59 -32.81 -23.88
C ASP A 416 -26.43 -32.92 -24.87
N GLN A 417 -25.44 -32.03 -24.75
CA GLN A 417 -24.20 -31.97 -25.51
C GLN A 417 -22.97 -32.29 -24.64
N ASP A 418 -23.13 -32.23 -23.32
CA ASP A 418 -22.12 -32.55 -22.31
C ASP A 418 -22.01 -34.07 -22.12
N GLY A 419 -20.80 -34.58 -22.37
CA GLY A 419 -20.40 -35.97 -22.19
C GLY A 419 -19.90 -36.30 -20.78
N CYS A 420 -19.68 -35.30 -19.92
CA CYS A 420 -19.02 -35.42 -18.64
C CYS A 420 -19.58 -34.42 -17.60
N PHE A 421 -20.27 -34.93 -16.59
CA PHE A 421 -20.66 -34.10 -15.44
C PHE A 421 -19.46 -33.82 -14.52
N ASN A 422 -18.91 -32.61 -14.55
CA ASN A 422 -17.74 -32.13 -13.82
C ASN A 422 -17.89 -30.70 -13.25
N PRO A 423 -18.71 -30.52 -12.19
CA PRO A 423 -18.94 -29.21 -11.58
C PRO A 423 -17.72 -28.58 -10.90
N GLU A 424 -16.65 -29.35 -10.69
CA GLU A 424 -15.38 -28.84 -10.14
C GLU A 424 -14.38 -28.44 -11.23
N CYS A 425 -14.73 -28.59 -12.51
CA CYS A 425 -13.83 -28.34 -13.64
C CYS A 425 -14.55 -27.65 -14.81
N PRO A 426 -14.69 -26.31 -14.80
CA PRO A 426 -15.37 -25.57 -15.87
C PRO A 426 -14.52 -25.41 -17.15
N ARG A 427 -13.30 -25.95 -17.19
CA ARG A 427 -12.41 -25.88 -18.37
C ARG A 427 -12.51 -27.18 -19.16
N VAL A 428 -13.47 -27.20 -20.06
CA VAL A 428 -13.82 -28.40 -20.81
C VAL A 428 -13.53 -28.27 -22.30
N ASP A 429 -13.53 -29.40 -22.98
CA ASP A 429 -13.50 -29.48 -24.43
C ASP A 429 -14.90 -29.26 -25.04
N SER A 430 -15.02 -29.45 -26.36
CA SER A 430 -16.30 -29.26 -27.06
C SER A 430 -17.36 -30.30 -26.70
N GLU A 431 -17.01 -31.29 -25.91
CA GLU A 431 -17.85 -32.39 -25.46
C GLU A 431 -18.13 -32.29 -23.96
N GLY A 432 -17.82 -31.17 -23.30
CA GLY A 432 -18.06 -30.96 -21.87
C GLY A 432 -17.11 -31.75 -20.96
N CYS A 433 -16.05 -32.37 -21.51
CA CYS A 433 -15.11 -33.15 -20.70
C CYS A 433 -13.86 -32.36 -20.30
N PRO A 434 -13.25 -32.64 -19.13
CA PRO A 434 -12.07 -31.92 -18.66
C PRO A 434 -10.95 -31.95 -19.70
N ARG A 435 -10.56 -30.77 -20.14
CA ARG A 435 -9.52 -30.60 -21.16
C ARG A 435 -8.15 -30.99 -20.57
N ASP A 436 -7.26 -31.56 -21.38
CA ASP A 436 -5.84 -31.75 -21.06
C ASP A 436 -5.03 -31.04 -22.15
N SER A 437 -4.57 -29.83 -21.85
CA SER A 437 -4.00 -28.91 -22.83
C SER A 437 -2.57 -29.27 -23.24
N ASP A 438 -1.80 -29.95 -22.39
CA ASP A 438 -0.43 -30.37 -22.70
C ASP A 438 -0.27 -31.89 -22.96
N ASN A 439 -1.33 -32.65 -22.77
CA ASN A 439 -1.45 -34.09 -23.03
C ASN A 439 -0.51 -34.94 -22.16
N ASP A 440 -0.27 -34.54 -20.91
CA ASP A 440 0.51 -35.31 -19.95
C ASP A 440 -0.30 -36.35 -19.15
N GLY A 441 -1.63 -36.31 -19.27
CA GLY A 441 -2.58 -37.18 -18.58
C GLY A 441 -3.15 -36.63 -17.28
N VAL A 442 -2.86 -35.37 -16.92
CA VAL A 442 -3.51 -34.58 -15.88
C VAL A 442 -4.39 -33.53 -16.56
N ASN A 443 -5.67 -33.46 -16.22
CA ASN A 443 -6.55 -32.46 -16.85
C ASN A 443 -6.26 -31.04 -16.34
N ASP A 444 -6.63 -30.03 -17.11
CA ASP A 444 -6.40 -28.60 -16.89
C ASP A 444 -6.93 -28.07 -15.56
N CYS A 445 -7.84 -28.78 -14.90
CA CYS A 445 -8.37 -28.39 -13.60
C CYS A 445 -7.55 -28.97 -12.43
N GLU A 446 -6.80 -30.05 -12.68
CA GLU A 446 -5.85 -30.65 -11.73
C GLU A 446 -4.39 -30.30 -12.06
N ASP A 447 -4.13 -29.77 -13.26
CA ASP A 447 -2.81 -29.41 -13.77
C ASP A 447 -2.46 -27.95 -13.47
N GLN A 448 -1.47 -27.76 -12.60
CA GLN A 448 -0.92 -26.46 -12.24
C GLN A 448 -0.05 -25.84 -13.34
N CYS A 449 0.27 -26.59 -14.38
CA CYS A 449 1.19 -26.26 -15.44
C CYS A 449 0.65 -26.53 -16.86
N LEU A 450 -0.67 -26.42 -17.08
CA LEU A 450 -1.50 -26.45 -18.32
C LEU A 450 -0.88 -26.61 -19.72
N ASN A 451 0.32 -26.09 -19.98
CA ASN A 451 1.01 -26.10 -21.26
C ASN A 451 2.40 -26.78 -21.19
N GLN A 452 2.73 -27.49 -20.12
CA GLN A 452 4.05 -28.07 -19.87
C GLN A 452 3.96 -29.48 -19.26
N PRO A 453 4.19 -30.53 -20.06
CA PRO A 453 3.94 -31.89 -19.60
C PRO A 453 4.73 -32.24 -18.36
N GLY A 454 4.02 -32.68 -17.31
CA GLY A 454 4.57 -33.09 -16.05
C GLY A 454 4.09 -34.47 -15.62
N VAL A 455 4.01 -34.64 -14.30
CA VAL A 455 3.58 -35.91 -13.70
C VAL A 455 2.49 -35.63 -12.67
N TYR A 456 1.55 -36.56 -12.53
CA TYR A 456 0.49 -36.46 -11.53
C TYR A 456 1.00 -36.21 -10.10
N ALA A 457 2.16 -36.79 -9.74
CA ALA A 457 2.78 -36.60 -8.42
C ALA A 457 3.24 -35.15 -8.14
N ASN A 458 3.29 -34.31 -9.18
CA ASN A 458 3.65 -32.91 -9.13
C ASN A 458 2.55 -32.04 -9.77
N ASN A 459 1.28 -32.46 -9.66
CA ASN A 459 0.09 -31.75 -10.15
C ASN A 459 0.23 -31.28 -11.61
N GLY A 460 0.66 -32.18 -12.51
CA GLY A 460 0.85 -31.90 -13.94
C GLY A 460 2.06 -31.01 -14.26
N CYS A 461 2.79 -30.52 -13.26
CA CYS A 461 3.99 -29.73 -13.49
C CYS A 461 5.25 -30.58 -13.76
N PRO A 462 6.16 -30.12 -14.64
CA PRO A 462 7.46 -30.73 -14.84
C PRO A 462 8.24 -30.78 -13.52
N GLU A 463 8.95 -31.88 -13.29
CA GLU A 463 9.80 -32.03 -12.10
C GLU A 463 10.88 -30.94 -12.11
N GLN A 464 10.79 -29.98 -11.18
CA GLN A 464 11.76 -28.90 -11.08
C GLN A 464 13.12 -29.47 -10.69
N GLN A 465 14.11 -29.37 -11.58
CA GLN A 465 15.50 -29.49 -11.15
C GLN A 465 15.78 -28.31 -10.22
N THR A 466 15.93 -28.59 -8.93
CA THR A 466 16.26 -27.60 -7.90
C THR A 466 17.56 -26.89 -8.27
N GLY A 467 17.42 -25.74 -8.90
CA GLY A 467 18.43 -24.72 -9.12
C GLY A 467 17.75 -23.38 -8.88
N PRO A 468 18.42 -22.40 -8.24
CA PRO A 468 17.78 -21.16 -7.84
C PRO A 468 17.30 -20.36 -9.06
N ALA A 469 16.02 -20.00 -9.06
CA ALA A 469 15.41 -19.13 -10.06
C ALA A 469 15.93 -17.69 -9.86
N PHE A 470 16.70 -17.21 -10.82
CA PHE A 470 17.08 -15.80 -10.92
C PHE A 470 16.05 -15.09 -11.81
N CYS A 471 15.35 -14.09 -11.25
CA CYS A 471 14.64 -13.09 -12.05
C CYS A 471 15.65 -12.39 -12.97
N LEU A 472 15.33 -12.31 -14.26
CA LEU A 472 16.20 -11.80 -15.33
C LEU A 472 16.33 -10.26 -15.30
N GLY A 473 16.76 -9.68 -14.17
CA GLY A 473 17.26 -8.30 -14.07
C GLY A 473 18.79 -8.20 -14.19
N SER A 474 19.52 -9.28 -13.86
CA SER A 474 20.99 -9.25 -13.68
C SER A 474 21.81 -9.77 -14.87
N VAL A 475 21.18 -10.13 -15.98
CA VAL A 475 21.90 -10.58 -17.20
C VAL A 475 22.44 -9.42 -18.03
N LEU A 476 21.87 -8.22 -17.92
CA LEU A 476 22.35 -7.03 -18.63
C LEU A 476 23.72 -6.55 -18.13
N LEU A 477 23.98 -6.60 -16.82
CA LEU A 477 25.26 -6.18 -16.25
C LEU A 477 26.40 -7.17 -16.58
N SER A 478 26.11 -8.47 -16.55
CA SER A 478 27.10 -9.52 -16.80
C SER A 478 27.47 -9.63 -18.28
N ILE A 479 26.56 -9.33 -19.22
CA ILE A 479 26.88 -9.23 -20.66
C ILE A 479 27.71 -7.98 -20.96
N MET A 480 27.47 -6.83 -20.29
CA MET A 480 28.28 -5.61 -20.47
C MET A 480 29.73 -5.79 -19.97
N VAL A 481 29.94 -6.51 -18.86
CA VAL A 481 31.28 -6.80 -18.33
C VAL A 481 32.07 -7.73 -19.26
N ILE A 482 31.41 -8.73 -19.86
CA ILE A 482 32.07 -9.68 -20.78
C ILE A 482 32.40 -9.00 -22.12
N SER A 483 31.52 -8.12 -22.62
CA SER A 483 31.77 -7.39 -23.87
C SER A 483 32.82 -6.28 -23.72
N GLY A 484 32.91 -5.61 -22.57
CA GLY A 484 34.01 -4.69 -22.22
C GLY A 484 35.38 -5.38 -22.10
N ALA A 485 35.43 -6.60 -21.54
CA ALA A 485 36.65 -7.39 -21.43
C ALA A 485 37.18 -7.88 -22.79
N ILE A 486 36.28 -8.28 -23.71
CA ILE A 486 36.67 -8.74 -25.05
C ILE A 486 37.21 -7.59 -25.92
N ILE A 487 36.63 -6.39 -25.81
CA ILE A 487 37.10 -5.19 -26.55
C ILE A 487 38.50 -4.75 -26.08
N THR A 488 38.82 -4.92 -24.79
CA THR A 488 40.13 -4.58 -24.22
C THR A 488 41.22 -5.56 -24.66
N ILE A 489 40.89 -6.86 -24.79
CA ILE A 489 41.83 -7.90 -25.24
C ILE A 489 42.14 -7.78 -26.75
N MET A 490 41.23 -7.25 -27.56
CA MET A 490 41.46 -7.04 -29.00
C MET A 490 42.28 -5.78 -29.33
N LYS A 491 42.44 -4.82 -28.40
CA LYS A 491 43.31 -3.64 -28.57
C LYS A 491 44.77 -3.87 -28.14
N LEU A 492 45.08 -5.00 -27.51
CA LEU A 492 46.41 -5.36 -27.00
C LEU A 492 47.11 -6.48 -27.79
N LYS A 493 46.65 -6.77 -29.02
CA LYS A 493 47.31 -7.71 -29.95
C LYS A 493 47.66 -7.06 -31.27
#